data_AF-A0A285S5X3-F1
#
_entry.id   AF-A0A285S5X3-F1
#
_cell.length_a   1.000
_cell.length_b   1.000
_cell.length_c   1.000
_cell.angle_alpha   90.00
_cell.angle_beta   90.00
_cell.angle_gamma   90.00
#
_symmetry.space_group_name_H-M   'P 1'
#
loop_
_entity.id
_entity.type
_entity.pdbx_description
1 polymer ?
#
loop_
_entity_poly.entity_id
_entity_poly.type
_entity_poly.pdbx_seq_one_letter_code
_entity_poly.pdbx_strand_id
1 'polypeptide(L)'
;MRDFFIRSFEAIIGIGIVLSVLAVIVSGGAAMFDRYHGGLVTALGIWIAGGISVLIGGGAAYLSLGIYHNTRRTAEALEKLLAKS
;
A
#
# COMPACT_ATOMS: atom_id res chain seq x y z
N MET A 1 -22.64 -8.20 -1.68
CA MET A 1 -22.07 -7.03 -2.41
C MET A 1 -20.93 -6.36 -1.64
N ARG A 2 -21.09 -6.03 -0.35
CA ARG A 2 -20.02 -5.43 0.48
C ARG A 2 -18.69 -6.21 0.48
N ASP A 3 -18.72 -7.54 0.65
CA ASP A 3 -17.48 -8.33 0.66
C ASP A 3 -16.75 -8.34 -0.68
N PHE A 4 -17.49 -8.24 -1.80
CA PHE A 4 -16.91 -8.10 -3.13
C PHE A 4 -16.17 -6.76 -3.26
N PHE A 5 -16.77 -5.66 -2.80
CA PHE A 5 -16.12 -4.34 -2.82
C PHE A 5 -14.84 -4.32 -1.98
N ILE A 6 -14.89 -4.83 -0.74
CA ILE A 6 -13.73 -4.80 0.15
C ILE A 6 -12.58 -5.66 -0.41
N ARG A 7 -12.87 -6.88 -0.89
CA ARG A 7 -11.85 -7.73 -1.51
C ARG A 7 -11.28 -7.13 -2.79
N SER A 8 -12.12 -6.49 -3.61
CA SER A 8 -11.66 -5.81 -4.82
C SER A 8 -10.78 -4.61 -4.47
N PHE A 9 -11.13 -3.87 -3.42
CA PHE A 9 -10.34 -2.73 -2.94
C PHE A 9 -8.97 -3.17 -2.42
N GLU A 10 -8.93 -4.26 -1.65
CA GLU A 10 -7.67 -4.88 -1.20
C GLU A 10 -6.79 -5.32 -2.38
N ALA A 11 -7.38 -5.96 -3.40
CA ALA A 11 -6.66 -6.37 -4.60
C ALA A 11 -6.13 -5.16 -5.40
N ILE A 12 -6.95 -4.12 -5.56
CA ILE A 12 -6.54 -2.88 -6.26
C ILE A 12 -5.40 -2.19 -5.50
N ILE A 13 -5.47 -2.09 -4.17
CA ILE A 13 -4.39 -1.54 -3.35
C ILE A 13 -3.11 -2.36 -3.54
N GLY A 14 -3.20 -3.70 -3.49
CA GLY A 14 -2.07 -4.58 -3.71
C GLY A 14 -1.41 -4.37 -5.07
N ILE A 15 -2.21 -4.33 -6.15
CA ILE A 15 -1.73 -4.04 -7.51
C ILE A 15 -1.08 -2.66 -7.56
N GLY A 16 -1.72 -1.64 -6.99
CA GLY A 16 -1.21 -0.27 -6.97
C GLY A 16 0.14 -0.15 -6.26
N ILE A 17 0.33 -0.86 -5.15
CA ILE A 17 1.60 -0.89 -4.42
C ILE A 17 2.68 -1.57 -5.26
N VAL A 18 2.39 -2.71 -5.88
CA VAL A 18 3.34 -3.40 -6.77
C VAL A 18 3.76 -2.49 -7.93
N LEU A 19 2.79 -1.83 -8.58
CA LEU A 19 3.09 -0.87 -9.65
C LEU A 19 3.92 0.32 -9.13
N SER A 20 3.63 0.81 -7.92
CA SER A 20 4.40 1.90 -7.31
C SER A 20 5.85 1.50 -7.02
N VAL A 21 6.07 0.28 -6.51
CA VAL A 21 7.43 -0.26 -6.31
C VAL A 21 8.17 -0.34 -7.64
N LEU A 22 7.54 -0.90 -8.67
CA LEU A 22 8.13 -1.00 -10.00
C LEU A 22 8.45 0.39 -10.56
N ALA A 23 7.55 1.36 -10.42
CA ALA A 23 7.76 2.73 -10.84
C ALA A 23 8.97 3.37 -10.15
N VAL A 24 9.13 3.18 -8.83
CA VAL A 24 10.28 3.68 -8.07
C VAL A 24 11.59 3.04 -8.54
N ILE A 25 11.59 1.71 -8.71
CA ILE A 25 12.78 0.98 -9.18
C ILE A 25 13.21 1.48 -10.55
N VAL A 26 12.26 1.53 -11.50
CA VAL A 26 12.51 2.00 -12.87
C VAL A 26 12.96 3.46 -12.89
N SER A 27 12.34 4.32 -12.08
CA SER A 27 12.68 5.75 -12.02
C SER A 27 14.11 5.97 -11.52
N GLY A 28 14.52 5.29 -10.44
CA GLY A 28 15.90 5.39 -9.96
C GLY A 28 16.89 4.77 -10.94
N GLY A 29 16.55 3.66 -11.59
CA GLY A 29 17.36 3.06 -12.65
C GLY A 29 17.55 3.99 -13.85
N ALA A 30 16.48 4.64 -14.31
CA ALA A 30 16.53 5.62 -15.38
C ALA A 30 17.38 6.85 -15.00
N ALA A 31 17.26 7.32 -13.76
CA ALA A 31 18.05 8.45 -13.25
C ALA A 31 19.56 8.19 -13.22
N MET A 32 20.01 6.93 -13.14
CA MET A 32 21.45 6.62 -13.28
C MET A 32 22.02 6.99 -14.65
N PHE A 33 21.19 6.95 -15.70
CA PHE A 33 21.61 7.17 -17.09
C PHE A 33 21.25 8.56 -17.63
N ASP A 34 20.62 9.42 -16.82
CA ASP A 34 20.27 10.78 -17.23
C ASP A 34 21.52 11.67 -17.36
N ARG A 35 21.64 12.38 -18.49
CA ARG A 35 22.82 13.19 -18.84
C ARG A 35 22.87 14.56 -18.18
N TYR A 36 21.75 15.08 -17.71
CA TYR A 36 21.65 16.47 -17.22
C TYR A 36 21.64 16.52 -15.70
N HIS A 37 20.85 15.65 -15.05
CA HIS A 37 20.63 15.66 -13.60
C HIS A 37 20.71 14.25 -12.98
N GLY A 38 21.27 13.29 -13.72
CA GLY A 38 21.38 11.89 -13.29
C GLY A 38 22.59 11.56 -12.43
N GLY A 39 22.81 10.26 -12.27
CA GLY A 39 23.94 9.68 -11.56
C GLY A 39 23.54 8.84 -10.34
N LEU A 40 24.52 8.15 -9.76
CA LEU A 40 24.30 7.19 -8.68
C LEU A 40 23.65 7.85 -7.44
N VAL A 41 24.07 9.05 -7.08
CA VAL A 41 23.53 9.77 -5.91
C VAL A 41 22.05 10.12 -6.12
N THR A 42 21.69 10.62 -7.30
CA THR A 42 20.29 10.92 -7.67
C THR A 42 19.44 9.65 -7.63
N ALA A 43 19.93 8.55 -8.19
CA ALA A 43 19.24 7.26 -8.18
C ALA A 43 19.00 6.71 -6.76
N LEU A 44 20.02 6.78 -5.90
CA LEU A 44 19.89 6.41 -4.50
C LEU A 44 18.87 7.28 -3.78
N GLY A 45 18.88 8.59 -4.03
CA GLY A 45 17.88 9.52 -3.50
C GLY A 45 16.45 9.13 -3.90
N ILE A 46 16.23 8.79 -5.17
CA ILE A 46 14.92 8.35 -5.68
C ILE A 46 14.49 7.03 -5.04
N TRP A 47 15.37 6.04 -4.95
CA TRP A 47 15.00 4.76 -4.34
C TRP A 47 14.70 4.88 -2.85
N ILE A 48 15.46 5.71 -2.12
CA ILE A 48 15.21 5.95 -0.69
C ILE A 48 13.88 6.71 -0.52
N ALA A 49 13.73 7.87 -1.18
CA ALA A 49 12.55 8.72 -1.02
C ALA A 49 11.28 8.04 -1.56
N GLY A 50 11.38 7.39 -2.73
CA GLY A 50 10.30 6.63 -3.33
C GLY A 50 9.94 5.40 -2.51
N GLY A 51 10.94 4.66 -2.01
CA GLY A 51 10.73 3.53 -1.11
C GLY A 51 9.99 3.93 0.17
N ILE A 52 10.42 5.02 0.82
CA ILE A 52 9.73 5.58 1.99
C ILE A 52 8.28 5.98 1.63
N SER A 53 8.09 6.62 0.48
CA SER A 53 6.77 7.05 0.02
C SER A 53 5.82 5.87 -0.20
N VAL A 54 6.32 4.76 -0.79
CA VAL A 54 5.55 3.53 -0.97
C VAL A 54 5.24 2.87 0.38
N LEU A 55 6.20 2.83 1.31
CA LEU A 55 5.98 2.26 2.64
C LEU A 55 4.91 3.04 3.42
N ILE A 56 4.97 4.37 3.40
CA ILE A 56 4.00 5.21 4.10
C ILE A 56 2.62 5.09 3.43
N GLY A 57 2.55 5.27 2.12
CA GLY A 57 1.27 5.24 1.38
C GLY A 57 0.61 3.87 1.40
N GLY A 58 1.38 2.82 1.07
CA GLY A 58 0.91 1.44 1.09
C GLY A 58 0.62 0.94 2.51
N GLY A 59 1.47 1.30 3.47
CA GLY A 59 1.26 1.01 4.88
C GLY A 59 -0.02 1.64 5.43
N ALA A 60 -0.28 2.91 5.12
CA ALA A 60 -1.52 3.59 5.53
C ALA A 60 -2.77 2.96 4.88
N ALA A 61 -2.67 2.55 3.61
CA ALA A 61 -3.77 1.88 2.91
C ALA A 61 -4.10 0.53 3.56
N TYR A 62 -3.09 -0.31 3.82
CA TYR A 62 -3.29 -1.60 4.50
C TYR A 62 -3.69 -1.44 5.95
N LEU A 63 -3.17 -0.44 6.67
CA LEU A 63 -3.60 -0.13 8.03
C LEU A 63 -5.09 0.20 8.07
N SER A 64 -5.57 1.00 7.13
CA SER A 64 -7.00 1.36 7.03
C SER A 64 -7.88 0.14 6.78
N LEU A 65 -7.47 -0.75 5.87
CA LEU A 65 -8.15 -2.03 5.66
C LEU A 65 -8.13 -2.91 6.92
N GLY A 66 -6.99 -2.99 7.60
CA GLY A 66 -6.82 -3.76 8.83
C GLY A 66 -7.75 -3.26 9.95
N ILE A 67 -7.86 -1.95 10.13
CA ILE A 67 -8.80 -1.32 11.08
C ILE A 67 -10.23 -1.71 10.73
N TYR A 68 -10.62 -1.58 9.46
CA TYR A 68 -11.97 -1.97 9.00
C TYR A 68 -12.29 -3.44 9.33
N HIS A 69 -11.37 -4.36 9.01
CA HIS A 69 -11.56 -5.78 9.28
C HIS A 69 -11.65 -6.08 10.78
N ASN A 70 -10.86 -5.42 11.62
CA ASN A 70 -10.91 -5.58 13.07
C ASN A 70 -12.22 -5.07 13.65
N THR A 71 -12.66 -3.86 13.28
CA THR A 71 -13.94 -3.30 13.73
C THR A 71 -15.11 -4.20 13.33
N ARG A 72 -15.09 -4.75 12.11
CA ARG A 72 -16.12 -5.69 11.64
C ARG A 72 -16.17 -6.97 12.46
N ARG A 73 -15.00 -7.58 12.71
CA ARG A 73 -14.92 -8.81 13.54
C ARG A 73 -15.43 -8.58 14.95
N THR A 74 -15.13 -7.42 15.54
CA THR A 74 -15.63 -7.06 16.87
C THR A 74 -17.15 -6.90 16.87
N ALA A 75 -17.74 -6.25 15.86
CA ALA A 75 -19.19 -6.13 15.74
C ALA A 75 -19.86 -7.51 15.59
N GLU A 76 -19.35 -8.37 14.71
CA GLU A 76 -19.85 -9.74 14.51
C GLU A 76 -19.75 -10.59 15.79
N ALA A 77 -18.68 -10.41 16.58
CA ALA A 77 -18.50 -11.11 17.85
C ALA A 77 -19.51 -10.62 18.90
N LEU A 78 -19.75 -9.31 18.96
CA LEU A 78 -20.71 -8.70 19.88
C LEU A 78 -22.15 -9.16 19.58
N GLU A 79 -22.56 -9.16 18.31
CA GLU A 79 -23.88 -9.67 17.89
C GLU A 79 -24.08 -11.12 18.32
N LYS A 80 -23.05 -11.98 18.18
CA LYS A 80 -23.11 -13.38 18.61
C LYS A 80 -23.19 -13.55 20.13
N LEU A 81 -22.58 -12.65 20.90
CA LEU A 81 -22.68 -12.67 22.36
C LEU A 81 -24.09 -12.29 22.81
N LEU A 82 -24.66 -11.24 22.22
CA LEU A 82 -26.02 -10.78 22.52
C LEU A 82 -27.10 -11.77 22.06
N ALA A 83 -26.86 -12.53 20.99
CA ALA A 83 -27.79 -13.58 20.55
C ALA A 83 -27.76 -14.84 21.45
N LYS A 84 -26.79 -14.96 22.36
CA LYS A 84 -26.67 -16.07 23.31
C LYS A 84 -27.19 -15.76 24.71
N SER A 85 -27.44 -14.48 25.02
CA SER A 85 -28.07 -14.01 26.27
C SER A 85 -29.58 -13.95 26.12
#